data_AF-D7IY38-F1
#
_entry.id   AF-D7IY38-F1
#
_cell.length_a   1.000
_cell.length_b   1.000
_cell.length_c   1.000
_cell.angle_alpha   90.00
_cell.angle_beta   90.00
_cell.angle_gamma   90.00
#
_symmetry.space_group_name_H-M   'P 1'
#
loop_
_entity.id
_entity.type
_entity.pdbx_description
1 polymer ?
#
loop_
_entity_poly.entity_id
_entity_poly.type
_entity_poly.pdbx_seq_one_letter_code
_entity_poly.pdbx_strand_id
1 'polypeptide(L)' 'MSREVATSNMAHILDCANVMCFDDNSKSFEEAVKSADEPEEIIALFNQVTLRKL' A
#
# COMPACT_ATOMS: atom_id res chain seq x y z
N MET A 1 8.32 -2.87 17.28
CA MET A 1 7.80 -1.89 16.30
C MET A 1 6.31 -1.75 16.60
N SER A 2 5.80 -0.55 16.87
CA SER A 2 4.36 -0.37 17.17
C SER A 2 3.54 -0.37 15.87
N ARG A 3 2.23 -0.59 15.97
CA ARG A 3 1.31 -0.62 14.82
C ARG A 3 1.37 0.70 14.04
N GLU A 4 1.47 1.83 14.73
CA GLU A 4 1.54 3.15 14.09
C GLU A 4 2.83 3.31 13.27
N VAL A 5 3.96 2.82 13.79
CA VAL A 5 5.25 2.87 13.10
C VAL A 5 5.25 1.93 11.88
N ALA A 6 4.66 0.74 12.01
CA ALA A 6 4.52 -0.19 10.88
C ALA A 6 3.67 0.40 9.74
N THR A 7 2.54 1.01 10.12
CA THR A 7 1.61 1.67 9.18
C THR A 7 2.27 2.85 8.49
N SER A 8 2.97 3.71 9.24
CA SER A 8 3.71 4.85 8.70
C SER A 8 4.82 4.43 7.75
N ASN A 9 5.56 3.36 8.07
CA ASN A 9 6.63 2.85 7.22
C ASN A 9 6.08 2.26 5.91
N MET A 10 4.97 1.51 5.97
CA MET A 10 4.31 0.96 4.78
C MET A 10 3.72 2.05 3.89
N ALA A 11 3.08 3.06 4.48
CA ALA A 11 2.56 4.21 3.75
C ALA A 11 3.67 4.95 2.99
N HIS A 12 4.83 5.17 3.63
CA HIS A 12 5.96 5.82 2.99
C HIS A 12 6.56 5.00 1.82
N ILE A 13 6.62 3.67 1.95
CA ILE A 13 7.07 2.78 0.85
C ILE A 13 6.12 2.87 -0.35
N LEU A 14 4.81 2.93 -0.09
CA LEU A 14 3.79 3.10 -1.13
C LEU A 14 3.88 4.48 -1.81
N ASP A 15 4.02 5.55 -1.04
CA ASP A 15 4.22 6.90 -1.57
C ASP A 15 5.48 6.95 -2.46
N CYS A 16 6.57 6.25 -2.08
CA CYS A 16 7.80 6.16 -2.89
C CYS A 16 7.62 5.31 -4.17
N ALA A 17 6.81 4.25 -4.13
CA ALA A 17 6.44 3.49 -5.32
C ALA A 17 5.60 4.35 -6.28
N ASN A 18 4.76 5.23 -5.75
CA ASN A 18 3.98 6.20 -6.51
C ASN A 18 4.82 7.30 -7.19
N VAL A 19 5.95 7.71 -6.61
CA VAL A 19 6.88 8.65 -7.28
C VAL A 19 7.53 8.02 -8.54
N MET A 20 7.64 6.69 -8.62
CA MET A 20 8.12 6.00 -9.84
C MET A 20 7.01 5.58 -10.81
N CYS A 21 5.75 5.50 -10.35
CA CYS A 21 4.59 5.14 -11.17
C CYS A 21 3.58 6.28 -11.14
N PHE A 22 3.67 7.19 -12.12
CA PHE A 22 2.66 8.22 -12.44
C PHE A 22 1.33 7.60 -12.92
N ASP A 23 0.78 6.65 -12.16
CA ASP A 23 -0.49 5.98 -12.45
C ASP A 23 -1.51 6.44 -11.42
N ASP A 24 -2.49 7.24 -11.84
CA ASP A 24 -3.58 7.73 -10.97
C ASP A 24 -4.41 6.60 -10.33
N ASN A 25 -4.25 5.36 -10.80
CA ASN A 25 -4.97 4.20 -10.27
C ASN A 25 -4.51 3.72 -8.89
N SER A 26 -3.34 4.17 -8.39
CA SER A 26 -2.79 3.72 -7.11
C SER A 26 -3.40 4.40 -5.89
N LYS A 27 -4.03 5.58 -6.03
CA LYS A 27 -4.63 6.33 -4.90
C LYS A 27 -5.64 5.51 -4.12
N SER A 28 -6.51 4.79 -4.83
CA SER A 28 -7.52 3.93 -4.21
C SER A 28 -6.90 2.79 -3.40
N PHE A 29 -5.74 2.28 -3.83
CA PHE A 29 -4.99 1.25 -3.12
C PHE A 29 -4.31 1.83 -1.87
N GLU A 30 -3.73 3.03 -1.96
CA GLU A 30 -3.13 3.70 -0.81
C GLU A 30 -4.14 4.05 0.27
N GLU A 31 -5.32 4.54 -0.12
CA GLU A 31 -6.42 4.80 0.82
C GLU A 31 -6.90 3.52 1.50
N ALA A 32 -7.00 2.41 0.75
CA ALA A 32 -7.36 1.12 1.32
C ALA A 32 -6.31 0.61 2.33
N VAL A 33 -5.02 0.78 2.05
CA VAL A 33 -3.94 0.40 2.97
C VAL A 33 -3.93 1.30 4.21
N LYS A 34 -4.16 2.62 4.05
CA LYS A 34 -4.25 3.58 5.17
C LYS A 34 -5.47 3.34 6.08
N SER A 35 -6.52 2.72 5.54
CA SER A 35 -7.77 2.44 6.26
C SER A 35 -7.84 1.02 6.85
N ALA A 36 -6.80 0.20 6.67
CA ALA A 36 -6.74 -1.14 7.23
C ALA A 36 -6.42 -1.09 8.73
N ASP A 37 -7.26 -1.74 9.54
CA ASP A 37 -7.14 -1.76 11.00
C ASP A 37 -6.26 -2.92 11.48
N GLU A 38 -6.24 -4.02 10.72
CA GLU A 38 -5.50 -5.23 11.04
C GLU A 38 -4.46 -5.60 9.95
N PRO A 39 -3.28 -6.15 10.33
CA PRO A 39 -2.23 -6.52 9.38
C PRO A 39 -2.69 -7.48 8.27
N GLU A 40 -3.63 -8.38 8.58
CA GLU A 40 -4.19 -9.36 7.66
C GLU A 40 -4.95 -8.69 6.50
N GLU A 41 -5.56 -7.53 6.74
CA GLU A 41 -6.29 -6.77 5.72
C GLU A 41 -5.32 -6.16 4.71
N ILE A 42 -4.16 -5.66 5.18
CA ILE A 42 -3.09 -5.16 4.32
C ILE A 42 -2.56 -6.31 3.44
N ILE A 43 -2.32 -7.49 4.02
CA ILE A 43 -1.88 -8.67 3.27
C ILE A 43 -2.91 -9.08 2.20
N ALA A 44 -4.21 -9.06 2.55
CA ALA A 44 -5.28 -9.36 1.63
C ALA A 44 -5.34 -8.37 0.44
N LEU A 45 -5.10 -7.07 0.68
CA LEU A 45 -5.02 -6.06 -0.37
C LEU A 45 -3.87 -6.34 -1.35
N PHE A 46 -2.67 -6.63 -0.83
CA PHE A 46 -1.52 -6.94 -1.69
C PHE A 46 -1.71 -8.22 -2.52
N ASN A 47 -2.42 -9.22 -2.00
CA ASN A 47 -2.74 -10.43 -2.75
C ASN A 47 -3.62 -10.18 -3.99
N GLN A 48 -4.32 -9.04 -4.06
CA GLN A 48 -5.13 -8.65 -5.22
C GLN A 48 -4.32 -7.93 -6.31
N VAL A 49 -3.08 -7.50 -6.00
CA VAL A 49 -2.22 -6.79 -6.93
C VAL A 49 -1.62 -7.78 -7.93
N THR A 50 -1.94 -7.61 -9.21
CA THR A 50 -1.33 -8.38 -10.29
C THR A 50 -0.16 -7.62 -10.90
N LEU A 51 1.06 -8.12 -10.71
CA LEU A 51 2.25 -7.57 -11.34
C LEU A 51 2.27 -7.94 -12.82
N ARG A 52 2.15 -6.94 -13.71
CA ARG A 52 2.39 -7.15 -15.14
C ARG A 52 3.88 -7.06 -15.41
N LYS A 53 4.45 -8.09 -16.04
CA LYS A 53 5.74 -7.96 -16.69
C LYS A 53 5.58 -7.06 -17.91
N LEU A 54 6.44 -6.04 -18.00
CA LEU A 54 6.65 -5.26 -19.21
C LEU A 54 7.47 -6.06 -20.22
#